data_AF-A0AA88YHX0-F1
#
_entry.id   AF-A0AA88YHX0-F1
#
_cell.length_a   1.000
_cell.length_b   1.000
_cell.length_c   1.000
_cell.angle_alpha   90.00
_cell.angle_beta   90.00
_cell.angle_gamma   90.00
#
_symmetry.space_group_name_H-M   'P 1'
#
loop_
_entity.id
_entity.type
_entity.pdbx_description
1 polymer ?
#
loop_
_entity_poly.entity_id
_entity_poly.type
_entity_poly.pdbx_seq_one_letter_code
_entity_poly.pdbx_strand_id
1 'polypeptide(L)' 'YGNKCVELTWFMVIQDPPMKLVCPKHGEKFKKTEFAYHGRTGKIVELCVWPALYLHEGGPLVNKGHVLPIEP' A
#
# COMPACT_ATOMS: atom_id res chain seq x y z
N TYR A 1 9.55 18.02 -7.46
CA TYR A 1 9.08 16.64 -7.70
C TYR A 1 7.57 16.47 -7.56
N GLY A 2 6.86 17.30 -6.77
CA GLY A 2 5.40 17.17 -6.54
C GLY A 2 4.54 17.06 -7.80
N ASN A 3 4.75 17.92 -8.81
CA ASN A 3 3.96 17.86 -10.06
C ASN A 3 4.03 16.50 -10.76
N LYS A 4 5.21 15.86 -10.80
CA LYS A 4 5.36 14.52 -11.38
C LYS A 4 4.62 13.45 -10.58
N CYS A 5 4.59 13.57 -9.24
CA CYS A 5 3.83 12.65 -8.39
C CYS A 5 2.32 12.80 -8.61
N VAL A 6 1.83 14.04 -8.77
CA VAL A 6 0.44 14.32 -9.10
C VAL A 6 0.08 13.74 -10.47
N GLU A 7 0.92 13.95 -11.48
CA GLU A 7 0.74 13.39 -12.83
C GLU A 7 0.69 11.86 -12.82
N LEU A 8 1.63 11.19 -12.14
CA LEU A 8 1.62 9.72 -12.02
C LEU A 8 0.37 9.22 -11.29
N THR A 9 -0.02 9.89 -10.21
CA THR A 9 -1.22 9.50 -9.45
C THR A 9 -2.48 9.73 -10.28
N TRP A 10 -2.50 10.76 -11.13
CA TRP A 10 -3.57 10.98 -12.10
C TRP A 10 -3.64 9.83 -13.12
N PHE A 11 -2.50 9.37 -13.65
CA PHE A 11 -2.47 8.23 -14.56
C PHE A 11 -3.01 6.94 -13.94
N MET A 12 -2.84 6.74 -12.64
CA MET A 12 -3.41 5.60 -11.90
C MET A 12 -4.94 5.67 -11.82
N VAL A 13 -5.51 6.87 -11.71
CA VAL A 13 -6.96 7.10 -11.57
C VAL A 13 -7.69 7.02 -12.91
N ILE A 14 -7.09 7.49 -14.01
CA ILE A 14 -7.73 7.49 -15.33
C ILE A 14 -7.74 6.12 -16.03
N GLN A 15 -7.07 5.09 -15.46
CA GLN A 15 -7.20 3.73 -15.98
C GLN A 15 -8.66 3.27 -15.86
N ASP A 16 -9.10 2.39 -16.76
CA ASP A 16 -10.42 1.76 -16.71
C ASP A 16 -10.26 0.23 -16.66
N PRO A 17 -10.42 -0.42 -15.50
CA PRO A 17 -10.77 0.15 -14.19
C PRO A 17 -9.60 0.90 -13.49
N PRO A 18 -9.88 1.85 -12.58
CA PRO A 18 -8.84 2.61 -11.86
C PRO A 18 -7.95 1.72 -11.00
N MET A 19 -6.66 2.04 -10.93
CA MET A 19 -5.75 1.37 -10.01
C MET A 19 -6.10 1.69 -8.56
N LYS A 20 -5.77 0.76 -7.65
CA LYS A 20 -6.12 0.89 -6.23
C LYS A 20 -4.89 0.86 -5.34
N LEU A 21 -4.68 1.96 -4.61
CA LEU A 21 -3.73 2.01 -3.49
C LEU A 21 -4.43 1.57 -2.21
N VAL A 22 -3.77 0.69 -1.44
CA VAL A 22 -4.22 0.27 -0.11
C VAL A 22 -3.24 0.77 0.93
N CYS A 23 -3.72 1.67 1.79
CA CYS A 23 -2.98 2.27 2.90
C CYS A 23 -3.58 1.76 4.22
N PRO A 24 -3.01 0.73 4.86
CA PRO A 24 -3.53 0.23 6.13
C PRO A 24 -3.31 1.28 7.23
N LYS A 25 -4.26 1.37 8.14
CA LYS A 25 -4.24 2.34 9.22
C LYS A 25 -3.57 1.78 10.47
N HIS A 26 -3.11 2.68 11.33
CA HIS A 26 -2.60 2.33 12.65
C HIS A 26 -3.63 1.47 13.41
N GLY A 27 -3.18 0.38 14.04
CA GLY A 27 -4.03 -0.54 14.78
C GLY A 27 -4.68 -1.65 13.94
N GLU A 28 -4.61 -1.57 12.60
CA GLU A 28 -5.16 -2.61 11.73
C GLU A 28 -4.23 -3.82 11.61
N LYS A 29 -4.82 -5.00 11.35
CA LYS A 29 -4.06 -6.16 10.90
C LYS A 29 -3.82 -6.06 9.40
N PHE A 30 -2.72 -6.65 8.94
CA PHE A 30 -2.39 -6.70 7.51
C PHE A 30 -2.06 -8.12 7.06
N LYS A 31 -2.20 -8.36 5.75
CA LYS A 31 -1.88 -9.65 5.14
C LYS A 31 -0.43 -9.65 4.66
N LYS A 32 0.35 -10.67 5.04
CA LYS A 32 1.74 -10.86 4.56
C LYS A 32 1.84 -11.06 3.04
N THR A 33 0.74 -11.43 2.37
CA THR A 33 0.65 -11.52 0.91
C THR A 33 0.66 -10.14 0.25
N GLU A 34 0.15 -9.12 0.94
CA GLU A 34 -0.05 -7.77 0.42
C GLU A 34 0.99 -6.76 0.95
N PHE A 35 1.49 -6.98 2.17
CA PHE A 35 2.48 -6.11 2.81
C PHE A 35 3.70 -6.89 3.31
N ALA A 36 4.87 -6.31 3.08
CA ALA A 36 6.14 -6.72 3.66
C ALA A 36 6.45 -5.89 4.91
N TYR A 37 7.37 -6.41 5.72
CA TYR A 37 7.86 -5.73 6.90
C TYR A 37 8.87 -4.65 6.53
N HIS A 38 8.81 -3.53 7.23
CA HIS A 38 9.88 -2.55 7.29
C HIS A 38 10.55 -2.62 8.66
N GLY A 39 11.81 -3.04 8.71
CA GLY A 39 12.58 -3.19 9.96
C GLY A 39 12.21 -4.43 10.77
N ARG A 40 11.07 -4.41 11.47
CA ARG A 40 10.68 -5.44 12.46
C ARG A 40 9.42 -6.21 12.06
N THR A 41 9.21 -7.35 12.73
CA THR A 41 8.03 -8.20 12.52
C THR A 41 6.94 -7.91 13.54
N GLY A 42 5.70 -8.21 13.18
CA GLY A 42 4.52 -8.00 14.03
C GLY A 42 3.23 -8.31 13.27
N LYS A 43 2.09 -8.08 13.92
CA LYS A 43 0.74 -8.38 13.37
C LYS A 43 -0.14 -7.14 13.18
N ILE A 44 0.20 -6.04 13.84
CA ILE A 44 -0.57 -4.81 13.88
C ILE A 44 0.26 -3.70 13.27
N VAL A 45 -0.34 -2.91 12.39
CA VAL A 45 0.31 -1.76 11.76
C VAL A 45 0.52 -0.65 12.79
N GLU A 46 1.77 -0.21 12.93
CA GLU A 46 2.09 1.04 13.59
C GLU A 46 2.05 2.19 12.58
N LEU A 47 2.68 1.97 11.42
CA LEU A 47 2.77 2.93 10.32
C LEU A 47 2.75 2.21 8.97
N CYS A 48 1.96 2.72 8.03
CA CYS A 48 2.09 2.38 6.61
C CYS A 48 3.26 3.15 6.02
N VAL A 49 4.38 2.45 5.78
CA VAL A 49 5.59 3.04 5.19
C VAL A 49 5.40 3.23 3.68
N TRP A 50 4.75 2.26 3.02
CA TRP A 50 4.44 2.33 1.60
C TRP A 50 3.12 1.58 1.30
N PRO A 51 2.21 2.16 0.51
CA PRO A 51 0.95 1.48 0.17
C PRO A 51 1.15 0.27 -0.73
N ALA A 52 0.26 -0.71 -0.61
CA ALA A 52 0.15 -1.77 -1.61
C ALA A 52 -0.57 -1.22 -2.85
N LEU A 53 -0.15 -1.65 -4.04
CA LEU A 53 -0.74 -1.23 -5.31
C LEU A 53 -1.37 -2.42 -6.01
N TYR A 54 -2.65 -2.31 -6.30
CA TYR A 54 -3.41 -3.23 -7.13
C TYR A 54 -3.65 -2.63 -8.51
N LEU A 55 -3.71 -3.50 -9.52
CA LEU A 55 -4.03 -3.10 -10.89
C LEU A 55 -5.42 -2.45 -10.97
N HIS A 56 -6.36 -2.95 -10.17
CA HIS A 56 -7.65 -2.34 -9.90
C HIS A 56 -8.26 -2.94 -8.63
N GLU A 57 -9.42 -2.45 -8.20
CA GLU A 57 -10.14 -3.03 -7.07
C GLU A 57 -10.48 -4.51 -7.31
N GLY A 58 -10.05 -5.38 -6.38
CA GLY A 58 -10.20 -6.83 -6.50
C GLY A 58 -9.27 -7.51 -7.51
N GLY A 59 -8.43 -6.74 -8.21
CA GLY A 59 -7.50 -7.23 -9.22
C GLY A 59 -6.21 -7.84 -8.64
N PRO A 60 -5.24 -8.17 -9.51
CA PRO A 60 -3.93 -8.65 -9.08
C PRO A 60 -3.12 -7.56 -8.38
N LEU A 61 -2.28 -7.98 -7.44
CA LEU A 61 -1.30 -7.11 -6.78
C LEU A 61 -0.18 -6.77 -7.78
N VAL A 62 0.01 -5.49 -8.05
CA VAL A 62 1.09 -4.97 -8.91
C VAL A 62 2.35 -4.76 -8.09
N ASN A 63 2.21 -4.20 -6.88
CA ASN A 63 3.34 -3.98 -5.97
C ASN A 63 2.94 -4.20 -4.52
N LYS A 64 3.81 -4.86 -3.77
CA LYS A 64 3.65 -5.14 -2.36
C LYS A 64 3.89 -3.86 -1.55
N GLY A 65 3.02 -3.57 -0.60
CA GLY A 65 3.21 -2.47 0.33
C GLY A 65 4.24 -2.80 1.40
N HIS A 66 4.61 -1.80 2.21
CA HIS A 66 5.47 -1.96 3.37
C HIS A 66 4.83 -1.35 4.61
N VAL A 67 4.84 -2.09 5.71
CA VAL A 67 4.35 -1.63 7.00
C VAL A 67 5.43 -1.78 8.05
N LEU A 68 5.51 -0.79 8.94
CA LEU A 68 6.20 -0.90 10.21
C LEU A 68 5.20 -1.44 11.23
N PRO A 69 5.41 -2.62 11.81
CA PRO A 69 4.55 -3.13 12.86
C PRO A 69 4.86 -2.53 14.21
N ILE A 70 3.86 -2.53 15.10
CA ILE A 70 4.05 -2.23 16.52
C ILE A 70 5.03 -3.26 17.09
N GLU A 71 5.97 -2.79 17.93
CA GLU A 71 6.87 -3.69 18.65
C GLU A 71 6.08 -4.72 19.46
N PRO A 72 6.56 -5.98 19.51
CA PRO A 72 5.92 -7.03 20.31
C PRO A 72 5.91 -6.71 21.81
#